data_AF-A0A0B1ME19-F1
#
_entry.id   AF-A0A0B1ME19-F1
#
_cell.length_a   1.000
_cell.length_b   1.000
_cell.length_c   1.000
_cell.angle_alpha   90.00
_cell.angle_beta   90.00
_cell.angle_gamma   90.00
#
_symmetry.space_group_name_H-M   'P 1'
#
loop_
_entity.id
_entity.type
_entity.pdbx_description
1 polymer ?
#
loop_
_entity_poly.entity_id
_entity_poly.type
_entity_poly.pdbx_seq_one_letter_code
_entity_poly.pdbx_strand_id
1 'polypeptide(L)' 'MHNHGAHVPVVLNVPDDFTGRVLVYLDKGKVKSQCRLKSNEIVGSPEFFSELCIRAEIKPELLTGK' A
#
# COMPACT_ATOMS: atom_id res chain seq x y z
N MET A 1 33.33 10.02 -2.34
CA MET A 1 32.47 8.89 -2.76
C MET A 1 31.11 9.49 -3.10
N HIS A 2 30.67 9.35 -4.35
CA HIS A 2 29.49 10.04 -4.85
C HIS A 2 28.20 9.44 -4.24
N ASN A 3 27.40 10.26 -3.57
CA ASN A 3 26.03 9.95 -3.13
C ASN A 3 25.06 9.85 -4.33
N HIS A 4 25.36 9.01 -5.32
CA HIS A 4 24.37 8.71 -6.36
C HIS A 4 23.22 7.95 -5.69
N GLY A 5 22.04 8.58 -5.62
CA GLY A 5 20.83 7.91 -5.19
C GLY A 5 20.65 6.63 -5.99
N ALA A 6 20.47 5.50 -5.32
CA ALA A 6 20.20 4.24 -6.00
C ALA A 6 18.79 4.32 -6.59
N HIS A 7 18.69 4.33 -7.91
CA HIS A 7 17.42 4.27 -8.62
C HIS A 7 17.10 2.81 -8.96
N VAL A 8 15.89 2.36 -8.60
CA VAL A 8 15.37 1.03 -8.98
C VAL A 8 14.31 1.23 -10.05
N PRO A 9 14.56 0.84 -11.32
CA PRO A 9 13.54 0.88 -12.35
C PRO A 9 12.45 -0.15 -12.05
N VAL A 10 11.18 0.26 -12.14
CA VAL A 10 10.02 -0.61 -11.93
C VAL A 10 9.15 -0.56 -13.18
N VAL A 11 8.83 -1.74 -13.72
CA VAL A 11 7.84 -1.88 -14.80
C VAL A 11 6.46 -2.05 -14.17
N LEU A 12 5.54 -1.15 -14.49
CA LEU A 12 4.17 -1.19 -14.01
C LEU A 12 3.26 -1.89 -15.03
N ASN A 13 2.40 -2.79 -14.56
CA ASN A 13 1.45 -3.51 -15.40
C ASN A 13 0.10 -2.75 -15.45
N VAL A 14 0.11 -1.58 -16.10
CA VAL A 14 -1.06 -0.71 -16.26
C VAL A 14 -1.18 -0.20 -17.70
N PRO A 15 -2.38 0.18 -18.17
CA PRO A 15 -2.54 0.87 -19.46
C PRO A 15 -1.75 2.19 -19.53
N ASP A 16 -1.39 2.62 -20.74
CA ASP A 16 -0.60 3.83 -20.96
C ASP A 16 -1.32 5.14 -20.55
N ASP A 17 -2.65 5.10 -20.47
CA ASP A 17 -3.51 6.22 -20.03
C ASP A 17 -3.95 6.10 -18.56
N PHE A 18 -3.37 5.16 -17.81
CA PHE A 18 -3.79 4.87 -16.44
C PHE A 18 -3.55 6.06 -15.49
N THR A 19 -4.61 6.48 -14.81
CA THR A 19 -4.55 7.41 -13.66
C THR A 19 -5.06 6.69 -12.41
N GLY A 20 -4.22 6.58 -11.39
CA GLY A 20 -4.58 5.92 -10.15
C GLY A 20 -3.37 5.60 -9.28
N ARG A 21 -3.53 4.63 -8.38
CA ARG A 21 -2.47 4.20 -7.45
C ARG A 21 -2.09 2.75 -7.73
N VAL A 22 -0.79 2.46 -7.71
CA VAL A 22 -0.24 1.10 -7.80
C VAL A 22 0.60 0.86 -6.55
N LEU A 23 0.29 -0.22 -5.83
CA LEU A 23 1.12 -0.70 -4.74
C LEU A 23 2.16 -1.66 -5.30
N VAL A 24 3.44 -1.43 -5.00
CA VAL A 24 4.56 -2.27 -5.43
C VAL A 24 5.25 -2.84 -4.20
N TYR A 25 5.38 -4.16 -4.13
CA TYR A 25 6.17 -4.83 -3.11
C TYR A 25 7.57 -5.15 -3.66
N LEU A 26 8.58 -4.54 -3.04
CA LEU A 26 10.00 -4.75 -3.36
C LEU A 26 10.66 -5.59 -2.28
N ASP A 27 11.44 -6.58 -2.70
CA ASP A 27 12.34 -7.33 -1.83
C ASP A 27 13.74 -7.30 -2.47
N LYS A 28 14.71 -6.76 -1.74
CA LYS A 28 16.11 -6.59 -2.20
C LYS A 28 16.21 -5.93 -3.58
N GLY A 29 15.43 -4.86 -3.79
CA GLY A 29 15.41 -4.10 -5.06
C GLY A 29 14.73 -4.81 -6.23
N LYS A 30 14.09 -5.97 -6.01
CA LYS A 30 13.33 -6.69 -7.04
C LYS A 30 11.83 -6.58 -6.75
N VAL A 31 11.05 -6.31 -7.80
CA VAL A 31 9.58 -6.37 -7.74
C VAL A 31 9.15 -7.81 -7.52
N LYS A 32 8.46 -8.05 -6.41
CA LYS A 32 7.87 -9.35 -6.09
C LYS A 32 6.41 -9.41 -6.51
N SER A 33 5.69 -8.32 -6.33
CA SER A 33 4.30 -8.19 -6.75
C SER A 33 3.94 -6.72 -6.92
N GLN A 34 2.88 -6.50 -7.69
CA GLN A 34 2.23 -5.19 -7.82
C GLN A 34 0.73 -5.37 -7.98
N CYS A 35 -0.05 -4.41 -7.49
CA CYS A 35 -1.49 -4.37 -7.71
C CYS A 35 -2.00 -2.93 -7.83
N ARG A 36 -3.10 -2.77 -8.57
CA ARG A 36 -3.82 -1.49 -8.65
C ARG A 36 -4.67 -1.34 -7.40
N LEU A 37 -4.60 -0.16 -6.78
CA LEU A 37 -5.46 0.19 -5.65
C LEU A 37 -6.68 0.94 -6.16
N LYS A 38 -7.87 0.56 -5.67
CA LYS A 38 -9.11 1.32 -5.86
C LYS A 38 -9.03 2.64 -5.11
N SER A 39 -9.83 3.62 -5.50
CA SER A 39 -9.84 4.96 -4.87
C SER A 39 -10.15 4.92 -3.37
N ASN A 40 -10.91 3.93 -2.91
CA ASN A 40 -11.30 3.76 -1.50
C ASN A 40 -10.39 2.79 -0.72
N GLU A 41 -9.37 2.20 -1.34
CA GLU A 41 -8.43 1.33 -0.65
C GLU A 41 -7.35 2.15 0.06
N ILE A 42 -6.98 1.72 1.27
CA ILE A 42 -5.96 2.37 2.09
C ILE A 42 -4.87 1.35 2.40
N VAL A 43 -3.61 1.77 2.30
CA VAL A 43 -2.44 0.97 2.67
C VAL A 43 -1.89 1.55 3.96
N GLY A 44 -1.78 0.72 4.98
CA GLY A 44 -1.27 1.11 6.28
C GLY A 44 -0.88 -0.10 7.11
N SER A 45 -0.24 0.16 8.25
CA SER A 45 0.10 -0.89 9.20
C SER A 45 -1.12 -1.32 10.04
N PRO A 46 -1.03 -2.43 10.78
CA PRO A 46 -2.07 -2.81 11.75
C PRO A 46 -2.35 -1.72 12.80
N GLU A 47 -1.35 -0.93 13.20
CA GLU A 47 -1.53 0.19 14.12
C GLU A 47 -2.35 1.30 13.48
N PHE A 48 -2.09 1.62 12.20
CA PHE A 48 -2.92 2.56 11.44
C PHE A 48 -4.36 2.09 11.33
N PHE A 49 -4.58 0.79 11.06
CA PHE A 49 -5.92 0.21 11.06
C PHE A 49 -6.61 0.37 12.43
N SER A 50 -5.89 0.10 13.52
CA SER A 50 -6.40 0.25 14.88
C SER A 50 -6.81 1.70 15.18
N GLU A 51 -5.98 2.66 14.76
CA GLU A 51 -6.26 4.10 14.92
C GLU A 51 -7.50 4.53 14.12
N LEU A 52 -7.66 4.02 12.89
CA LEU A 52 -8.87 4.26 12.10
C LEU A 52 -10.12 3.70 12.78
N CYS A 53 -10.05 2.50 13.36
CA CYS A 53 -11.17 1.92 14.10
C CYS A 53 -11.57 2.77 15.31
N ILE A 54 -10.59 3.26 16.07
CA ILE A 54 -10.82 4.15 17.23
C ILE A 54 -11.51 5.45 16.77
N ARG A 55 -11.00 6.08 15.70
CA ARG A 55 -11.57 7.33 15.16
C ARG A 55 -12.98 7.17 14.62
N ALA A 56 -13.31 5.98 14.11
CA ALA A 56 -14.63 5.65 13.61
C ALA A 56 -15.58 5.15 14.72
N GLU A 57 -15.15 5.19 15.99
CA GLU A 57 -15.92 4.68 17.15
C GLU A 57 -16.36 3.22 16.99
N ILE A 58 -15.57 2.42 16.25
CA ILE A 58 -15.86 1.01 16.03
C ILE A 58 -15.55 0.24 17.31
N LYS A 59 -16.57 -0.35 17.89
CA LYS A 59 -16.41 -1.17 19.09
C LYS A 59 -15.68 -2.49 18.75
N PRO A 60 -14.71 -2.94 19.56
CA PRO A 60 -13.94 -4.14 19.28
C PRO A 60 -14.79 -5.40 19.03
N GLU A 61 -15.97 -5.51 19.65
CA GLU A 61 -16.87 -6.65 19.49
C GLU A 61 -17.29 -6.84 18.03
N LEU A 62 -17.47 -5.73 17.29
CA LEU A 62 -17.83 -5.72 15.87
C LEU A 62 -16.73 -6.28 14.96
N LEU A 63 -15.49 -6.30 15.42
CA LEU A 63 -14.34 -6.82 14.68
C LEU A 63 -14.06 -8.29 15.02
N THR A 64 -14.51 -8.76 16.18
CA THR A 64 -14.27 -10.14 16.66
C THR A 64 -15.33 -11.15 16.23
N GLY A 65 -16.44 -10.68 15.65
CA GLY A 65 -17.51 -11.55 15.13
C GLY A 65 -18.18 -12.42 16.21
N LYS A 66 -18.10 -12.01 17.48
CA LYS A 66 -18.74 -12.66 18.62
C LYS A 66 -20.04 -11.99 19.00
#